data_AF-R7QYK8-F1
#
_entry.id   AF-R7QYK8-F1
#
_cell.length_a   1.000
_cell.length_b   1.000
_cell.length_c   1.000
_cell.angle_alpha   90.00
_cell.angle_beta   90.00
_cell.angle_gamma   90.00
#
_symmetry.space_group_name_H-M   'P 1'
#
loop_
_entity.id
_entity.type
_entity.pdbx_description
1 polymer ?
#
loop_
_entity_poly.entity_id
_entity_poly.type
_entity_poly.pdbx_seq_one_letter_code
_entity_poly.pdbx_strand_id
1 'polypeptide(L)'
;MENLKKDRKSAILKLAQDIANVEGGIYMATFRILIDSVDKALDFNKIVDQCEFNVDLVNGRTYVDAKSLVGIFSLPLYRPLEVIAYADQASTQALEERLTEYVIEPVGANGI
;
A
#
# COMPACT_ATOMS: atom_id res chain seq x y z
N MET A 1 -26.29 18.88 -18.94
CA MET A 1 -25.53 18.93 -17.66
C MET A 1 -24.74 17.64 -17.37
N GLU A 2 -25.17 16.49 -17.90
CA GLU A 2 -24.56 15.17 -17.65
C GLU A 2 -23.22 14.96 -18.37
N ASN A 3 -23.11 15.40 -19.63
CA ASN A 3 -21.86 15.33 -20.42
C ASN A 3 -20.71 16.15 -19.79
N LEU A 4 -20.97 17.36 -19.30
CA LEU A 4 -19.95 18.21 -18.65
C LEU A 4 -19.40 17.61 -17.35
N LYS A 5 -20.21 16.82 -16.62
CA LYS A 5 -19.75 16.09 -15.43
C LYS A 5 -18.86 14.90 -15.82
N LYS A 6 -19.21 14.20 -16.91
CA LYS A 6 -18.43 13.07 -17.45
C LYS A 6 -17.06 13.54 -17.97
N ASP A 7 -17.02 14.66 -18.67
CA ASP A 7 -15.78 15.22 -19.22
C ASP A 7 -14.80 15.64 -18.12
N ARG A 8 -15.31 16.28 -17.05
CA ARG A 8 -14.49 16.62 -15.88
C ARG A 8 -13.98 15.39 -15.14
N LYS A 9 -14.80 14.34 -14.98
CA LYS A 9 -14.37 13.07 -14.36
C LYS A 9 -13.24 12.41 -15.17
N SER A 10 -13.36 12.40 -16.49
CA SER A 10 -12.33 11.88 -17.39
C SER A 10 -11.01 12.66 -17.29
N ALA A 11 -11.08 13.99 -17.24
CA ALA A 11 -9.90 14.84 -17.12
C ALA A 11 -9.17 14.67 -15.77
N ILE A 12 -9.93 14.55 -14.67
CA ILE A 12 -9.35 14.30 -13.34
C ILE A 12 -8.67 12.93 -13.29
N LEU A 13 -9.31 11.90 -13.84
CA LEU A 13 -8.72 10.55 -13.88
C LEU A 13 -7.42 10.53 -14.67
N LYS A 14 -7.40 11.20 -15.83
CA LYS A 14 -6.20 11.34 -16.65
C LYS A 14 -5.09 12.09 -15.90
N LEU A 15 -5.42 13.19 -15.24
CA LEU A 15 -4.45 13.95 -14.44
C LEU A 15 -3.87 13.11 -13.29
N ALA A 16 -4.69 12.33 -12.59
CA ALA A 16 -4.23 11.43 -11.53
C ALA A 16 -3.27 10.36 -12.07
N GLN A 17 -3.57 9.79 -13.25
CA GLN A 17 -2.69 8.86 -13.95
C GLN A 17 -1.38 9.51 -14.37
N ASP A 18 -1.43 10.73 -14.91
CA ASP A 18 -0.23 11.46 -15.33
C ASP A 18 0.67 11.80 -14.14
N ILE A 19 0.10 12.17 -12.97
CA ILE A 19 0.83 12.39 -11.72
C ILE A 19 1.48 11.10 -11.19
N ALA A 20 0.76 9.97 -11.25
CA ALA A 20 1.28 8.67 -10.82
C ALA A 20 2.46 8.18 -11.70
N ASN A 21 2.53 8.62 -12.95
CA ASN A 21 3.53 8.20 -13.93
C ASN A 21 4.73 9.16 -14.07
N VAL A 22 4.86 10.16 -13.19
CA VAL A 22 6.02 11.07 -13.22
C VAL A 22 7.30 10.27 -12.92
N GLU A 23 8.26 10.29 -13.84
CA GLU A 23 9.57 9.65 -13.63
C GLU A 23 10.26 10.23 -12.39
N GLY A 24 10.64 9.36 -11.45
CA GLY A 24 11.21 9.74 -10.16
C GLY A 24 10.18 10.20 -9.11
N GLY A 25 8.88 10.14 -9.41
CA GLY A 25 7.82 10.34 -8.43
C GLY A 25 7.70 9.18 -7.47
N ILE A 26 7.49 9.46 -6.18
CA ILE A 26 7.14 8.44 -5.19
C ILE A 26 5.65 8.14 -5.34
N TYR A 27 5.32 6.91 -5.71
CA TYR A 27 3.95 6.42 -5.72
C TYR A 27 3.59 5.93 -4.32
N MET A 28 2.70 6.64 -3.62
CA MET A 28 2.16 6.18 -2.34
C MET A 28 0.96 5.29 -2.60
N ALA A 29 1.19 3.99 -2.83
CA ALA A 29 0.09 3.03 -2.85
C ALA A 29 -0.27 2.65 -1.42
N THR A 30 -1.57 2.66 -1.16
CA THR A 30 -2.16 2.24 0.11
C THR A 30 -3.08 1.06 -0.15
N PHE A 31 -2.72 -0.12 0.35
CA PHE A 31 -3.60 -1.28 0.41
C PHE A 31 -3.69 -1.77 1.85
N ARG A 32 -4.71 -2.56 2.17
CA ARG A 32 -4.91 -3.09 3.51
C ARG A 32 -4.68 -4.57 3.58
N ILE A 33 -4.00 -4.97 4.64
CA ILE A 33 -3.66 -6.37 4.92
C ILE A 33 -4.14 -6.82 6.30
N LEU A 34 -4.18 -8.13 6.50
CA LEU A 34 -4.39 -8.76 7.79
C LEU A 34 -3.27 -9.75 8.12
N ILE A 35 -2.63 -9.57 9.28
CA ILE A 35 -1.55 -10.42 9.79
C ILE A 35 -2.07 -11.17 11.03
N ASP A 36 -2.92 -12.17 10.83
CA ASP A 36 -3.67 -12.83 11.92
C ASP A 36 -2.90 -13.98 12.62
N SER A 37 -1.62 -14.19 12.30
CA SER A 37 -0.79 -15.21 12.95
C SER A 37 0.67 -14.80 13.08
N VAL A 38 1.39 -15.45 14.00
CA VAL A 38 2.85 -15.26 14.18
C VAL A 38 3.60 -15.64 12.91
N ASP A 39 3.22 -16.75 12.27
CA ASP A 39 3.85 -17.23 11.04
C ASP A 39 3.68 -16.22 9.90
N LYS A 40 2.48 -15.65 9.76
CA LYS A 40 2.22 -14.56 8.81
C LYS A 40 3.05 -13.31 9.12
N ALA A 41 3.22 -12.94 10.39
CA ALA A 41 4.04 -11.78 10.75
C ALA A 41 5.52 -11.99 10.37
N LEU A 42 6.04 -13.20 10.61
CA LEU A 42 7.41 -13.57 10.26
C LEU A 42 7.61 -13.63 8.73
N ASP A 43 6.66 -14.21 8.01
CA ASP A 43 6.73 -14.31 6.55
C ASP A 43 6.57 -12.95 5.87
N PHE A 44 5.58 -12.15 6.29
CA PHE A 44 5.41 -10.76 5.86
C PHE A 44 6.71 -9.96 6.05
N ASN A 45 7.32 -10.03 7.23
CA ASN A 45 8.57 -9.32 7.52
C ASN A 45 9.70 -9.73 6.57
N LYS A 46 9.87 -11.04 6.29
CA LYS A 46 10.85 -11.53 5.32
C LYS A 46 10.61 -11.01 3.91
N ILE A 47 9.34 -10.90 3.50
CA ILE A 47 8.97 -10.39 2.17
C ILE A 47 9.39 -8.93 2.04
N VAL A 48 9.05 -8.08 3.02
CA VAL A 48 9.34 -6.64 2.98
C VAL A 48 10.80 -6.30 3.26
N ASP A 49 11.53 -7.13 4.02
CA ASP A 49 12.97 -6.95 4.28
C ASP A 49 13.81 -7.04 3.00
N GLN A 50 13.33 -7.79 2.00
CA GLN A 50 13.97 -7.92 0.68
C GLN A 50 13.74 -6.70 -0.24
N CYS A 51 12.87 -5.77 0.13
CA CYS A 51 12.61 -4.57 -0.68
C CYS A 51 13.74 -3.55 -0.52
N GLU A 52 14.20 -2.95 -1.61
CA GLU A 52 15.20 -1.86 -1.58
C GLU A 52 14.62 -0.50 -1.16
N PHE A 53 13.30 -0.44 -0.97
CA PHE A 53 12.54 0.74 -0.56
C PHE A 53 11.95 0.57 0.84
N ASN A 54 11.45 1.67 1.40
CA ASN A 54 10.80 1.66 2.71
C ASN A 54 9.35 1.19 2.60
N VAL A 55 8.91 0.45 3.61
CA VAL A 55 7.52 -0.01 3.73
C VAL A 55 7.08 0.27 5.16
N ASP A 56 5.97 0.98 5.32
CA ASP A 56 5.37 1.24 6.63
C ASP A 56 4.09 0.43 6.81
N LEU A 57 3.86 -0.02 8.04
CA LEU A 57 2.56 -0.44 8.54
C LEU A 57 1.92 0.70 9.33
N VAL A 58 0.68 1.01 8.98
CA VAL A 58 -0.09 2.09 9.60
C VAL A 58 -1.32 1.53 10.30
N ASN A 59 -1.50 1.98 11.55
CA ASN A 59 -2.69 1.72 12.36
C ASN A 59 -3.16 3.02 13.01
N GLY A 60 -4.09 3.71 12.36
CA GLY A 60 -4.60 5.00 12.81
C GLY A 60 -3.54 6.10 12.72
N ARG A 61 -2.91 6.45 13.86
CA ARG A 61 -1.88 7.50 13.92
C ARG A 61 -0.45 6.96 14.04
N THR A 62 -0.32 5.64 14.18
CA THR A 62 0.98 5.00 14.38
C THR A 62 1.52 4.51 13.05
N TYR A 63 2.77 4.87 12.76
CA TYR A 63 3.58 4.39 11.64
C TYR A 63 4.70 3.53 12.20
N VAL A 64 4.86 2.35 11.62
CA VAL A 64 5.88 1.37 12.03
C VAL A 64 6.61 0.91 10.79
N ASP A 65 7.94 0.94 10.83
CA ASP A 65 8.77 0.32 9.80
C ASP A 65 8.46 -1.18 9.72
N ALA A 66 7.95 -1.62 8.57
CA ALA A 66 7.56 -3.00 8.31
C ALA A 66 8.76 -3.97 8.30
N LYS A 67 9.99 -3.48 8.17
CA LYS A 67 11.21 -4.28 8.29
C LYS A 67 11.58 -4.56 9.74
N SER A 68 11.06 -3.79 10.70
CA SER A 68 11.26 -4.04 12.12
C SER A 68 10.29 -5.09 12.64
N LEU A 69 10.74 -6.33 12.82
CA LEU A 69 9.93 -7.40 13.40
C LEU A 69 9.39 -7.03 14.80
N VAL A 70 10.22 -6.37 15.63
CA VAL A 70 9.80 -5.84 16.93
C VAL A 70 8.72 -4.77 16.77
N GLY A 71 8.83 -3.93 15.75
CA GLY A 71 7.81 -2.94 15.39
C GLY A 71 6.50 -3.60 15.01
N ILE A 72 6.51 -4.59 14.11
CA ILE A 72 5.32 -5.34 13.70
C ILE A 72 4.58 -5.90 14.93
N PHE A 73 5.29 -6.57 15.84
CA PHE A 73 4.66 -7.15 17.04
C PHE A 73 4.15 -6.10 18.05
N SER A 74 4.51 -4.82 17.90
CA SER A 74 3.93 -3.74 18.71
C SER A 74 2.53 -3.31 18.24
N LEU A 75 2.11 -3.73 17.04
CA LEU A 75 0.82 -3.39 16.45
C LEU A 75 -0.29 -4.39 16.83
N PRO A 76 -1.57 -3.97 16.79
CA PRO A 76 -2.70 -4.87 16.96
C PRO A 76 -2.96 -5.68 15.67
N LEU A 77 -2.13 -6.70 15.42
CA LEU A 77 -2.08 -7.48 14.18
C LEU A 77 -3.40 -8.19 13.78
N TYR A 78 -4.31 -8.38 14.74
CA TYR A 78 -5.66 -8.92 14.52
C TYR A 78 -6.64 -7.91 13.89
N ARG A 79 -6.21 -6.67 13.64
CA ARG A 79 -6.97 -5.66 12.91
C ARG A 79 -6.27 -5.34 11.60
N PRO A 80 -7.02 -4.98 10.55
CA PRO A 80 -6.36 -4.75 9.28
C PRO A 80 -5.55 -3.47 9.30
N LEU A 81 -4.31 -3.59 8.82
CA LEU A 81 -3.30 -2.55 8.77
C LEU A 81 -3.21 -1.99 7.36
N GLU A 82 -2.88 -0.71 7.25
CA GLU A 82 -2.55 -0.10 5.97
C GLU A 82 -1.06 -0.27 5.69
N VAL A 83 -0.73 -0.66 4.46
CA VAL A 83 0.65 -0.75 3.96
C VAL A 83 0.92 0.46 3.10
N ILE A 84 2.01 1.17 3.39
CA ILE A 84 2.51 2.25 2.55
C ILE A 84 3.88 1.85 2.02
N ALA A 85 4.00 1.66 0.71
CA ALA A 85 5.27 1.47 0.04
C ALA A 85 5.76 2.82 -0.53
N TYR A 86 7.03 3.16 -0.27
CA TYR A 86 7.65 4.37 -0.82
C TYR A 86 8.50 4.01 -2.03
N ALA A 87 7.83 3.62 -3.12
CA ALA A 87 8.47 3.13 -4.33
C ALA A 87 7.78 3.67 -5.59
N ASP A 88 8.29 3.31 -6.77
CA ASP A 88 7.55 3.52 -8.02
C ASP A 88 6.34 2.58 -8.13
N GLN A 89 5.48 2.84 -9.11
CA GLN A 89 4.25 2.06 -9.32
C GLN A 89 4.53 0.58 -9.58
N ALA A 90 5.56 0.27 -10.39
CA ALA A 90 5.90 -1.10 -10.76
C ALA A 90 6.36 -1.92 -9.54
N SER A 91 7.24 -1.35 -8.74
CA SER A 91 7.76 -1.94 -7.50
C SER A 91 6.66 -2.14 -6.47
N THR A 92 5.73 -1.20 -6.40
CA THR A 92 4.62 -1.29 -5.46
C THR A 92 3.62 -2.37 -5.86
N GLN A 93 3.29 -2.47 -7.15
CA GLN A 93 2.44 -3.54 -7.67
C GLN A 93 3.08 -4.92 -7.46
N ALA A 94 4.39 -5.05 -7.70
CA ALA A 94 5.12 -6.29 -7.44
C ALA A 94 5.12 -6.68 -5.96
N LEU A 95 5.16 -5.71 -5.03
CA LEU A 95 5.00 -5.97 -3.60
C LEU A 95 3.59 -6.43 -3.26
N GLU A 96 2.55 -5.78 -3.79
CA GLU A 96 1.15 -6.18 -3.59
C GLU A 96 0.92 -7.62 -4.08
N GLU A 97 1.44 -7.97 -5.25
CA GLU A 97 1.37 -9.32 -5.81
C GLU A 97 2.02 -10.36 -4.86
N ARG A 98 3.21 -10.07 -4.32
CA ARG A 98 3.89 -10.93 -3.33
C ARG A 98 3.11 -11.04 -2.01
N LEU A 99 2.28 -10.06 -1.69
CA LEU A 99 1.49 -10.00 -0.46
C LEU A 99 0.01 -10.39 -0.65
N THR A 100 -0.36 -10.96 -1.81
CA THR A 100 -1.75 -11.30 -2.14
C THR A 100 -2.50 -12.06 -1.03
N GLU A 101 -1.83 -12.99 -0.33
CA GLU A 101 -2.45 -13.78 0.74
C GLU A 101 -2.83 -12.97 2.01
N TYR A 102 -2.26 -11.77 2.13
CA TYR A 102 -2.49 -10.86 3.25
C TYR A 102 -3.54 -9.80 2.92
N VAL A 103 -3.71 -9.49 1.62
CA VAL A 103 -4.54 -8.38 1.12
C VAL A 103 -6.02 -8.63 1.41
N ILE A 104 -6.65 -7.65 2.06
CA ILE A 104 -8.11 -7.64 2.28
C ILE A 104 -8.80 -6.51 1.49
N GLU A 105 -8.07 -5.45 1.17
CA GLU A 105 -8.53 -4.34 0.33
C GLU A 105 -7.35 -3.92 -0.58
N PRO A 106 -7.42 -4.15 -1.90
CA PRO A 106 -6.32 -3.89 -2.82
C PRO A 106 -6.09 -2.39 -3.04
N VAL A 107 -4.96 -2.05 -3.67
CA VAL A 107 -4.61 -0.66 -4.02
C VAL A 107 -5.76 -0.01 -4.81
N GLY A 108 -6.22 1.15 -4.34
CA GLY A 108 -7.27 1.93 -5.01
C GLY A 108 -8.71 1.60 -4.61
N ALA A 109 -8.95 0.63 -3.72
CA ALA A 109 -10.29 0.37 -3.17
C ALA A 109 -10.86 1.57 -2.37
N ASN A 110 -9.98 2.43 -1.86
CA ASN A 110 -10.32 3.67 -1.14
C ASN A 110 -10.56 4.89 -2.05
N GLY A 111 -10.87 4.66 -3.34
CA GLY A 111 -11.53 5.65 -4.20
C GLY A 111 -10.93 7.05 -4.17
N ILE A 112 -9.78 7.22 -4.81
CA ILE A 112 -9.39 8.50 -5.41
C ILE A 112 -9.60 8.37 -6.93
#